data_AF-A0A9C8NV21-F1
#
_entry.id   AF-A0A9C8NV21-F1
#
_cell.length_a   1.000
_cell.length_b   1.000
_cell.length_c   1.000
_cell.angle_alpha   90.00
_cell.angle_beta   90.00
_cell.angle_gamma   90.00
#
_symmetry.space_group_name_H-M   'P 1'
#
loop_
_entity.id
_entity.type
_entity.pdbx_description
1 polymer ?
#
loop_
_entity_poly.entity_id
_entity_poly.type
_entity_poly.pdbx_seq_one_letter_code
_entity_poly.pdbx_strand_id
1 'polypeptide(L)'
;MNANEQSTKQPGTPSRWVLVALLGVIAAGLLIELGRATAAGPGDLPGESAGATPSMMAVTGQITRDGYGIYLVDLNSRTICIYQYVSTQRKLRLLAARTFAFDTQLDDYNTEPSPREIRDLVSRHPRLTDRGPPVVEPDSPGPQDDPTDPMTQPDGDD
;
A
#
# COMPACT_ATOMS: atom_id res chain seq x y z
N MET A 1 60.09 12.08 -54.95
CA MET A 1 60.37 11.31 -53.71
C MET A 1 60.46 12.32 -52.58
N ASN A 2 59.64 12.37 -51.52
CA ASN A 2 58.63 11.45 -50.98
C ASN A 2 57.63 12.22 -50.08
N ALA A 3 56.44 11.62 -49.91
CA ALA A 3 55.47 11.63 -48.79
C ALA A 3 55.45 12.85 -47.85
N ASN A 4 54.37 13.65 -47.73
CA ASN A 4 52.97 13.36 -47.36
C ASN A 4 52.78 12.55 -46.07
N GLU A 5 52.84 13.23 -44.92
CA GLU A 5 52.28 12.76 -43.65
C GLU A 5 51.36 13.84 -43.08
N GLN A 6 50.09 13.81 -43.51
CA GLN A 6 49.02 14.50 -42.82
C GLN A 6 48.66 13.70 -41.56
N SER A 7 49.19 14.15 -40.41
CA SER A 7 48.78 13.66 -39.09
C SER A 7 47.35 14.12 -38.79
N THR A 8 46.37 13.28 -39.07
CA THR A 8 44.97 13.46 -38.67
C THR A 8 44.85 13.29 -37.15
N LYS A 9 44.98 14.40 -36.41
CA LYS A 9 44.57 14.45 -35.01
C LYS A 9 43.07 14.24 -34.94
N GLN A 10 42.62 13.03 -34.61
CA GLN A 10 41.25 12.82 -34.14
C GLN A 10 41.10 13.54 -32.79
N PRO A 11 40.24 14.57 -32.67
CA PRO A 11 39.94 15.14 -31.37
C PRO A 11 39.15 14.11 -30.56
N GLY A 12 39.80 13.58 -29.53
CA GLY A 12 39.18 12.74 -28.53
C GLY A 12 38.04 13.48 -27.83
N THR A 13 36.82 13.05 -28.14
CA THR A 13 35.71 12.94 -27.19
C THR A 13 35.10 14.21 -26.55
N PRO A 14 34.77 15.29 -27.29
CA PRO A 14 33.76 16.23 -26.80
C PRO A 14 32.35 15.60 -26.80
N SER A 15 32.07 14.65 -27.70
CA SER A 15 30.75 14.03 -27.84
C SER A 15 30.34 13.15 -26.65
N ARG A 16 31.31 12.47 -26.02
CA ARG A 16 31.05 11.62 -24.85
C ARG A 16 30.68 12.46 -23.63
N TRP A 17 31.33 13.60 -23.43
CA TRP A 17 31.00 14.52 -22.35
C TRP A 17 29.63 15.17 -22.53
N VAL A 18 29.25 15.50 -23.76
CA VAL A 18 27.89 15.99 -24.07
C VAL A 18 26.85 14.90 -23.77
N LEU A 19 27.11 13.65 -24.12
CA LEU A 19 26.19 12.54 -23.82
C LEU A 19 26.05 12.31 -22.32
N VAL A 20 27.15 12.36 -21.56
CA VAL A 20 27.13 12.21 -20.09
C VAL A 20 26.37 13.36 -19.44
N ALA A 21 26.59 14.60 -19.88
CA ALA A 21 25.85 15.76 -19.38
C ALA A 21 24.35 15.64 -19.67
N LEU A 22 23.99 15.24 -20.90
CA LEU A 22 22.60 15.03 -21.29
C LEU A 22 21.93 13.93 -20.46
N LEU A 23 22.59 12.78 -20.28
CA LEU A 23 22.07 11.71 -19.43
C LEU A 23 21.93 12.17 -17.97
N GLY A 24 22.88 12.96 -17.46
CA GLY A 24 22.82 13.53 -16.12
C GLY A 24 21.63 14.45 -15.93
N VAL A 25 21.32 15.31 -16.92
CA VAL A 25 20.13 16.18 -16.89
C VAL A 25 18.84 15.37 -16.94
N ILE A 26 18.77 14.36 -17.82
CA ILE A 26 17.60 13.47 -17.90
C ILE A 26 17.42 12.71 -16.58
N ALA A 27 18.49 12.15 -16.01
CA ALA A 27 18.44 11.42 -14.75
C ALA A 27 18.04 12.35 -13.59
N ALA A 28 18.57 13.57 -13.51
CA ALA A 28 18.19 14.55 -12.51
C ALA A 28 16.71 14.96 -12.65
N GLY A 29 16.24 15.18 -13.89
CA GLY A 29 14.83 15.46 -14.16
C GLY A 29 13.93 14.30 -13.73
N LEU A 30 14.32 13.06 -14.03
CA LEU A 30 13.60 11.87 -13.60
C LEU A 30 13.63 11.67 -12.08
N LEU A 31 14.73 11.99 -11.39
CA LEU A 31 14.79 11.94 -9.92
C LEU A 31 13.89 13.00 -9.27
N ILE A 32 13.80 14.20 -9.86
CA ILE A 32 12.91 15.26 -9.40
C ILE A 32 11.45 14.84 -9.61
N GLU A 33 11.11 14.34 -10.79
CA GLU A 33 9.76 13.82 -11.08
C GLU A 33 9.41 12.61 -10.21
N LEU A 34 10.36 11.69 -9.98
CA LEU A 34 10.16 10.55 -9.09
C LEU A 34 9.96 11.03 -7.65
N GLY A 35 10.74 12.01 -7.18
CA GLY A 35 10.56 12.63 -5.88
C GLY A 35 9.18 13.28 -5.71
N ARG A 36 8.66 13.93 -6.76
CA ARG A 36 7.29 14.49 -6.79
C ARG A 36 6.22 13.40 -6.83
N ALA A 37 6.44 12.34 -7.59
CA ALA A 37 5.55 11.19 -7.68
C ALA A 37 5.52 10.36 -6.38
N THR A 38 6.62 10.33 -5.62
CA THR A 38 6.68 9.67 -4.31
C THR A 38 6.24 10.58 -3.17
N ALA A 39 6.27 11.90 -3.36
CA ALA A 39 5.69 12.87 -2.41
C ALA A 39 4.15 12.89 -2.51
N ALA A 40 3.59 12.51 -3.66
CA ALA A 40 2.22 12.02 -3.72
C ALA A 40 2.19 10.61 -3.09
N GLY A 41 2.10 10.56 -1.76
CA GLY A 41 1.71 9.33 -1.08
C GLY A 41 0.38 8.81 -1.66
N PRO A 42 0.05 7.52 -1.50
CA PRO A 42 -1.27 7.01 -1.86
C PRO A 42 -2.33 7.73 -1.00
N GLY A 43 -2.80 8.91 -1.42
CA GLY A 43 -3.69 9.74 -0.60
C GLY A 43 -3.85 11.21 -0.97
N ASP A 44 -2.94 11.85 -1.72
CA ASP A 44 -3.12 13.28 -2.03
C ASP A 44 -4.03 13.49 -3.26
N LEU A 45 -5.33 13.36 -3.00
CA LEU A 45 -6.39 13.90 -3.85
C LEU A 45 -6.33 15.44 -3.82
N PRO A 46 -6.43 16.14 -4.96
CA PRO A 46 -6.51 17.59 -4.99
C PRO A 46 -7.81 18.07 -4.34
N GLY A 47 -7.70 18.61 -3.12
CA GLY A 47 -8.69 19.49 -2.51
C GLY A 47 -9.96 18.80 -2.01
N GLU A 48 -9.95 18.41 -0.74
CA GLU A 48 -11.18 18.41 0.03
C GLU A 48 -10.97 19.19 1.33
N SER A 49 -11.81 20.20 1.52
CA SER A 49 -11.92 20.97 2.75
C SER A 49 -12.08 20.04 3.94
N ALA A 50 -11.22 20.21 4.95
CA ALA A 50 -11.27 19.51 6.22
C ALA A 50 -12.70 19.43 6.77
N GLY A 51 -13.31 18.24 6.72
CA GLY A 51 -14.60 17.96 7.37
C GLY A 51 -15.62 17.17 6.54
N ALA A 52 -15.47 17.06 5.22
CA ALA A 52 -16.31 16.20 4.38
C ALA A 52 -15.54 14.92 4.01
N THR A 53 -16.19 13.76 4.17
CA THR A 53 -15.69 12.53 3.55
C THR A 53 -16.04 12.61 2.07
N PRO A 54 -15.08 12.45 1.15
CA PRO A 54 -15.36 12.47 -0.28
C PRO A 54 -16.43 11.42 -0.58
N SER A 55 -17.62 11.83 -1.01
CA SER A 55 -18.63 10.89 -1.48
C SER A 55 -18.18 10.20 -2.78
N MET A 56 -17.24 10.81 -3.49
CA MET A 56 -16.73 10.36 -4.77
C MET A 56 -15.21 10.52 -4.82
N MET A 57 -14.51 9.44 -5.18
CA MET A 57 -13.06 9.38 -5.30
C MET A 57 -12.67 9.17 -6.76
N ALA A 58 -11.67 9.90 -7.23
CA ALA A 58 -11.11 9.76 -8.57
C ALA A 58 -9.65 9.32 -8.48
N VAL A 59 -9.32 8.19 -9.10
CA VAL A 59 -7.97 7.63 -9.12
C VAL A 59 -7.53 7.47 -10.56
N THR A 60 -6.30 7.88 -10.88
CA THR A 60 -5.70 7.62 -12.19
C THR A 60 -4.87 6.35 -12.14
N GLY A 61 -4.83 5.59 -13.23
CA GLY A 61 -4.05 4.37 -13.27
C GLY A 61 -3.92 3.77 -14.66
N GLN A 62 -3.06 2.78 -14.75
CA GLN A 62 -2.85 2.01 -15.96
C GLN A 62 -3.90 0.89 -16.06
N ILE A 63 -4.70 0.90 -17.12
CA ILE A 63 -5.77 -0.10 -17.37
C ILE A 63 -5.24 -1.24 -18.22
N THR A 64 -4.45 -0.92 -19.25
CA THR A 64 -3.81 -1.89 -20.14
C THR A 64 -2.33 -1.54 -20.28
N ARG A 65 -1.53 -2.42 -20.90
CA ARG A 65 -0.09 -2.19 -21.10
C ARG A 65 0.23 -0.81 -21.67
N ASP A 66 -0.57 -0.33 -22.61
CA ASP A 66 -0.33 0.96 -23.29
C ASP A 66 -1.44 1.99 -23.02
N GLY A 67 -2.34 1.70 -22.08
CA GLY A 67 -3.56 2.47 -21.86
C GLY A 67 -3.71 2.95 -20.43
N TYR A 68 -3.88 4.26 -20.27
CA TYR A 68 -4.16 4.91 -18.99
C TYR A 68 -5.64 5.30 -18.90
N GLY A 69 -6.12 5.46 -17.67
CA GLY A 69 -7.48 5.85 -17.42
C GLY A 69 -7.74 6.38 -16.01
N ILE A 70 -9.01 6.60 -15.75
CA ILE A 70 -9.55 7.16 -14.52
C ILE A 70 -10.58 6.18 -13.96
N TYR A 71 -10.45 5.85 -12.70
CA TYR A 71 -11.39 5.11 -11.89
C TYR A 71 -12.16 6.12 -11.05
N LEU A 72 -13.48 6.17 -11.22
CA LEU A 72 -14.39 6.96 -10.41
C LEU A 72 -15.11 6.02 -9.46
N VAL A 73 -14.99 6.24 -8.17
CA VAL A 73 -15.60 5.43 -7.12
C VAL A 73 -16.57 6.30 -6.34
N ASP A 74 -17.87 6.04 -6.47
CA ASP A 74 -18.90 6.62 -5.61
C ASP A 74 -19.10 5.72 -4.39
N LEU A 75 -18.76 6.23 -3.21
CA LEU A 75 -18.86 5.52 -1.94
C LEU A 75 -20.30 5.50 -1.39
N ASN A 76 -21.13 6.48 -1.76
CA ASN A 76 -22.53 6.54 -1.35
C ASN A 76 -23.36 5.52 -2.14
N SER A 77 -23.22 5.53 -3.46
CA SER A 77 -23.94 4.62 -4.35
C SER A 77 -23.24 3.26 -4.51
N ARG A 78 -22.07 3.08 -3.86
CA ARG A 78 -21.18 1.91 -3.98
C ARG A 78 -21.01 1.48 -5.42
N THR A 79 -20.67 2.43 -6.29
CA THR A 79 -20.56 2.21 -7.74
C THR A 79 -19.22 2.67 -8.24
N ILE A 80 -18.59 1.87 -9.09
CA ILE A 80 -17.31 2.16 -9.73
C ILE A 80 -17.50 2.31 -11.23
N CYS A 81 -16.92 3.34 -11.81
CA CYS A 81 -16.87 3.61 -13.24
C CYS A 81 -15.41 3.71 -13.69
N ILE A 82 -15.07 3.07 -14.81
CA ILE A 82 -13.73 3.04 -15.36
C ILE A 82 -13.75 3.68 -16.73
N TYR A 83 -12.96 4.74 -16.89
CA TYR A 83 -12.78 5.43 -18.16
C TYR A 83 -11.35 5.22 -18.66
N GLN A 84 -11.19 4.86 -19.92
CA GLN A 84 -9.89 4.81 -20.58
C GLN A 84 -9.70 6.02 -21.48
N TYR A 85 -8.49 6.58 -21.46
CA TYR A 85 -8.11 7.62 -22.40
C TYR A 85 -7.67 7.01 -23.73
N VAL A 86 -8.41 7.32 -24.80
CA VAL A 86 -8.10 6.90 -26.17
C VAL A 86 -7.29 8.01 -26.84
N SER A 87 -5.97 7.84 -26.89
CA SER A 87 -5.04 8.86 -27.38
C SER A 87 -5.28 9.25 -28.85
N THR A 88 -5.67 8.28 -29.69
CA THR A 88 -5.96 8.49 -31.12
C THR A 88 -7.14 9.44 -31.35
N GLN A 89 -8.12 9.44 -30.45
CA GLN A 89 -9.33 10.27 -30.54
C GLN A 89 -9.31 11.43 -29.55
N ARG A 90 -8.32 11.49 -28.65
CA ARG A 90 -8.23 12.41 -27.51
C ARG A 90 -9.52 12.46 -26.68
N LYS A 91 -10.14 11.30 -26.45
CA LYS A 91 -11.42 11.18 -25.74
C LYS A 91 -11.33 10.15 -24.62
N LEU A 92 -12.11 10.38 -23.56
CA LEU A 92 -12.37 9.37 -22.54
C LEU A 92 -13.49 8.45 -23.02
N ARG A 93 -13.26 7.14 -22.90
CA ARG A 93 -14.24 6.10 -23.21
C ARG A 93 -14.58 5.34 -21.93
N LEU A 94 -15.87 5.24 -21.61
CA LEU A 94 -16.33 4.37 -20.53
C LEU A 94 -16.06 2.91 -20.92
N LEU A 95 -15.28 2.20 -20.10
CA LEU A 95 -15.00 0.79 -20.27
C LEU A 95 -15.92 -0.09 -19.43
N ALA A 96 -16.15 0.29 -18.19
CA ALA A 96 -16.97 -0.48 -17.26
C ALA A 96 -17.66 0.43 -16.25
N ALA A 97 -18.84 0.02 -15.83
CA ALA A 97 -19.54 0.57 -14.68
C ALA A 97 -20.19 -0.59 -13.91
N ARG A 98 -19.97 -0.67 -12.60
CA ARG A 98 -20.54 -1.73 -11.75
C ARG A 98 -20.83 -1.21 -10.35
N THR A 99 -21.93 -1.68 -9.77
CA THR A 99 -22.23 -1.54 -8.34
C THR A 99 -21.56 -2.66 -7.56
N PHE A 100 -20.79 -2.29 -6.53
CA PHE A 100 -20.04 -3.19 -5.65
C PHE A 100 -20.66 -3.27 -4.25
N ALA A 101 -21.95 -2.93 -4.11
CA ALA A 101 -22.61 -2.80 -2.81
C ALA A 101 -22.58 -4.07 -1.95
N PHE A 102 -22.53 -5.23 -2.59
CA PHE A 102 -22.47 -6.53 -1.94
C PHE A 102 -21.09 -7.18 -2.04
N ASP A 103 -20.15 -6.62 -2.82
CA ASP A 103 -18.85 -7.23 -3.07
C ASP A 103 -18.03 -7.37 -1.76
N THR A 104 -18.25 -6.48 -0.79
CA THR A 104 -17.62 -6.54 0.54
C THR A 104 -18.38 -7.37 1.58
N GLN A 105 -19.56 -7.88 1.22
CA GLN A 105 -20.42 -8.67 2.11
C GLN A 105 -20.31 -10.18 1.83
N LEU A 106 -19.47 -10.58 0.88
CA LEU A 106 -19.23 -11.99 0.61
C LEU A 106 -18.20 -12.53 1.61
N ASP A 107 -18.65 -13.39 2.51
CA ASP A 107 -17.79 -14.10 3.47
C ASP A 107 -17.03 -15.27 2.81
N ASP A 108 -17.62 -15.90 1.78
CA ASP A 108 -17.13 -17.13 1.14
C ASP A 108 -16.79 -16.87 -0.35
N TYR A 109 -15.66 -16.20 -0.66
CA TYR A 109 -15.24 -15.95 -2.05
C TYR A 109 -13.91 -16.62 -2.41
N ASN A 110 -13.86 -17.28 -3.57
CA ASN A 110 -12.67 -17.92 -4.17
C ASN A 110 -11.90 -18.91 -3.28
N THR A 111 -12.55 -19.51 -2.29
CA THR A 111 -11.97 -20.58 -1.46
C THR A 111 -12.59 -21.92 -1.81
N GLU A 112 -11.76 -22.83 -2.29
CA GLU A 112 -12.08 -24.26 -2.39
C GLU A 112 -11.06 -25.04 -1.55
N PRO A 113 -11.49 -25.80 -0.52
CA PRO A 113 -12.87 -25.95 -0.04
C PRO A 113 -13.42 -24.70 0.67
N SER A 114 -14.74 -24.56 0.69
CA SER A 114 -15.42 -23.45 1.37
C SER A 114 -15.15 -23.46 2.89
N PRO A 115 -15.22 -22.32 3.58
CA PRO A 115 -15.04 -22.26 5.04
C PRO A 115 -15.98 -23.17 5.83
N ARG A 116 -17.19 -23.43 5.30
CA ARG A 116 -18.13 -24.40 5.87
C ARG A 116 -17.63 -25.83 5.72
N GLU A 117 -17.15 -26.20 4.55
CA GLU A 117 -16.57 -27.53 4.32
C GLU A 117 -15.31 -27.75 5.16
N ILE A 118 -14.48 -26.71 5.31
CA ILE A 118 -13.33 -26.75 6.23
C ILE A 118 -13.81 -27.01 7.66
N ARG A 119 -14.85 -26.31 8.13
CA ARG A 119 -15.43 -26.53 9.46
C ARG A 119 -15.94 -27.96 9.62
N ASP A 120 -16.59 -28.52 8.60
CA ASP A 120 -17.09 -29.89 8.62
C ASP A 120 -15.95 -30.92 8.62
N LEU A 121 -14.85 -30.65 7.91
CA LEU A 121 -13.66 -31.50 7.90
C LEU A 121 -12.94 -31.47 9.26
N VAL A 122 -12.78 -30.29 9.85
CA VAL A 122 -12.19 -30.13 11.20
C VAL A 122 -13.06 -30.82 12.24
N SER A 123 -14.38 -30.65 12.18
CA SER A 123 -15.33 -31.32 13.09
C SER A 123 -15.25 -32.85 13.01
N ARG A 124 -14.94 -33.40 11.83
CA ARG A 124 -14.72 -34.84 11.62
C ARG A 124 -13.37 -35.35 12.13
N HIS A 125 -12.42 -34.46 12.45
CA HIS A 125 -11.08 -34.81 12.93
C HIS A 125 -10.76 -34.12 14.27
N PRO A 126 -11.28 -34.62 15.41
CA PRO A 126 -11.14 -34.01 16.74
C PRO A 126 -9.68 -33.78 17.19
N ARG A 127 -8.74 -34.56 16.66
CA ARG A 127 -7.29 -34.42 16.92
C ARG A 127 -6.72 -33.07 16.50
N LEU A 128 -7.41 -32.34 15.61
CA LEU A 128 -7.01 -31.01 15.15
C LEU A 128 -7.56 -29.89 16.06
N THR A 129 -8.68 -30.13 16.73
CA THR A 129 -9.34 -29.17 17.63
C THR A 129 -8.66 -29.10 19.00
N ASP A 130 -7.99 -30.18 19.41
CA ASP A 130 -7.34 -30.33 20.72
C ASP A 130 -6.04 -29.50 20.87
N ARG A 131 -5.58 -28.89 19.77
CA ARG A 131 -4.50 -27.90 19.79
C ARG A 131 -5.11 -26.53 20.05
N GLY A 132 -5.54 -26.31 21.29
CA GLY A 132 -6.04 -25.00 21.74
C GLY A 132 -5.04 -23.88 21.45
N PRO A 133 -5.49 -22.61 21.44
CA PRO A 133 -4.56 -21.48 21.35
C PRO A 133 -3.46 -21.65 22.40
N PRO A 134 -2.20 -21.25 22.12
CA PRO A 134 -1.16 -21.28 23.14
C PRO A 134 -1.71 -20.56 24.36
N VAL A 135 -1.86 -21.29 25.46
CA VAL A 135 -2.21 -20.72 26.75
C VAL A 135 -1.06 -19.77 27.06
N VAL A 136 -1.30 -18.47 26.87
CA VAL A 136 -0.47 -17.43 27.48
C VAL A 136 -0.80 -17.56 28.96
N GLU A 137 0.02 -18.32 29.66
CA GLU A 137 -0.03 -18.48 31.11
C GLU A 137 0.09 -17.08 31.72
N PRO A 138 -0.95 -16.55 32.39
CA PRO A 138 -0.84 -15.25 33.02
C PRO A 138 0.19 -15.37 34.13
N ASP A 139 1.15 -14.44 34.13
CA ASP A 139 2.20 -14.25 35.13
C ASP A 139 1.74 -14.71 36.53
N SER A 140 2.46 -15.70 37.07
CA SER A 140 2.34 -16.07 38.47
C SER A 140 2.52 -14.79 39.31
N PRO A 141 1.58 -14.42 40.20
CA PRO A 141 1.83 -13.32 41.11
C PRO A 141 2.98 -13.74 42.02
N GLY A 142 4.06 -12.97 41.96
CA GLY A 142 5.24 -13.13 42.81
C GLY A 142 4.91 -13.03 44.31
N PRO A 143 5.92 -13.32 45.16
CA PRO A 143 5.73 -13.56 46.59
C PRO A 143 4.97 -12.43 47.30
N GLN A 144 3.98 -12.81 48.11
CA GLN A 144 3.27 -11.89 49.01
C GLN A 144 4.23 -11.39 50.08
N ASP A 145 4.61 -10.12 50.00
CA ASP A 145 5.18 -9.39 51.13
C ASP A 145 4.03 -9.02 52.08
N ASP A 146 4.04 -9.61 53.27
CA ASP A 146 3.15 -9.28 54.40
C ASP A 146 3.86 -8.26 55.31
N PRO A 147 3.32 -7.04 55.48
CA PRO A 147 3.80 -6.17 56.54
C PRO A 147 2.61 -5.51 57.24
N THR A 148 2.13 -6.07 58.35
CA THR A 148 1.60 -5.23 59.45
C THR A 148 1.57 -6.00 60.78
N ASP A 149 2.68 -5.88 61.51
CA ASP A 149 2.66 -5.90 62.97
C ASP A 149 2.96 -4.48 63.45
N PRO A 150 2.06 -3.83 64.21
CA PRO A 150 2.47 -2.75 65.06
C PRO A 150 2.01 -2.96 66.51
N MET A 151 3.00 -3.26 67.35
CA MET A 151 3.33 -2.59 68.61
C MET A 151 2.23 -2.49 69.68
N THR A 152 2.38 -3.38 70.65
CA THR A 152 2.31 -3.14 72.11
C THR A 152 2.43 -1.67 72.50
N GLN A 153 1.41 -1.14 73.18
CA GLN A 153 1.48 0.12 73.90
C GLN A 153 1.26 -0.14 75.41
N PRO A 154 2.10 0.40 76.30
CA PRO A 154 2.15 0.02 77.71
C PRO A 154 1.21 0.82 78.62
N ASP A 155 1.00 0.22 79.80
CA ASP A 155 0.29 0.58 81.04
C ASP A 155 0.18 2.07 81.46
N GLY A 156 -0.87 2.37 82.26
CA GLY A 156 -0.84 3.48 83.23
C GLY A 156 -2.20 4.02 83.73
N ASP A 157 -2.64 3.53 84.90
CA ASP A 157 -3.28 4.17 86.08
C ASP A 157 -4.45 5.18 85.95
N ASP A 158 -5.59 4.82 86.57
CA ASP A 158 -6.21 5.52 87.74
C ASP A 158 -7.33 4.66 88.39
#